data_AF-A0A6J7SN02-F1
#
_entry.id   AF-A0A6J7SN02-F1
#
_cell.length_a   1.000
_cell.length_b   1.000
_cell.length_c   1.000
_cell.angle_alpha   90.00
_cell.angle_beta   90.00
_cell.angle_gamma   90.00
#
_symmetry.space_group_name_H-M   'P 1'
#
loop_
_entity.id
_entity.type
_entity.pdbx_description
1 polymer ?
#
loop_
_entity_poly.entity_id
_entity_poly.type
_entity_poly.pdbx_seq_one_letter_code
_entity_poly.pdbx_strand_id
1 'polypeptide(L)'
;MYVCNLNPQVPETVGYSVADHVRALQRHGLTPDVVLYDSDSAGLATADAVSEELGELVSTRAVPGLLAAQSATAHDPALLGAALAELLAHASTGVVLPTAL
;
A
#
# COMPACT_ATOMS: atom_id res chain seq x y z
N MET A 1 -9.26 -0.64 -3.94
CA MET A 1 -8.12 -0.90 -3.04
C MET A 1 -7.04 -1.66 -3.80
N TYR A 2 -5.78 -1.35 -3.54
CA TYR A 2 -4.60 -2.06 -4.04
C TYR A 2 -3.69 -2.45 -2.87
N VAL A 3 -3.12 -3.65 -2.89
CA VAL A 3 -2.11 -4.12 -1.92
C VAL A 3 -0.79 -4.20 -2.66
N CYS A 4 0.20 -3.41 -2.25
CA CYS A 4 1.49 -3.34 -2.91
C CYS A 4 2.31 -4.62 -2.68
N ASN A 5 3.11 -5.00 -3.66
CA ASN A 5 4.05 -6.11 -3.51
C ASN A 5 5.12 -5.76 -2.45
N LEU A 6 5.50 -6.74 -1.63
CA LEU A 6 6.58 -6.61 -0.64
C LEU A 6 7.96 -6.47 -1.29
N ASN A 7 8.16 -7.06 -2.47
CA ASN A 7 9.45 -7.06 -3.14
C ASN A 7 9.26 -6.82 -4.64
N PRO A 8 10.30 -6.31 -5.31
CA PRO A 8 10.34 -6.29 -6.77
C PRO A 8 10.17 -7.69 -7.38
N GLN A 9 9.40 -7.78 -8.45
CA GLN A 9 9.32 -8.95 -9.31
C GLN A 9 10.19 -8.70 -10.54
N VAL A 10 11.23 -9.50 -10.75
CA VAL A 10 12.15 -9.33 -11.89
C VAL A 10 11.54 -9.96 -13.14
N PRO A 11 11.49 -9.27 -14.30
CA PRO A 11 12.01 -7.92 -14.58
C PRO A 11 10.96 -6.79 -14.44
N GLU A 12 9.77 -7.09 -13.95
CA GLU A 12 8.58 -6.23 -14.02
C GLU A 12 8.64 -4.96 -13.17
N THR A 13 9.05 -5.07 -11.90
CA THR A 13 8.92 -3.97 -10.92
C THR A 13 10.23 -3.62 -10.22
N VAL A 14 11.37 -3.99 -10.82
CA VAL A 14 12.70 -3.57 -10.34
C VAL A 14 12.80 -2.05 -10.39
N GLY A 15 13.14 -1.45 -9.24
CA GLY A 15 13.29 -0.01 -9.09
C GLY A 15 11.98 0.76 -8.88
N TYR A 16 10.83 0.07 -8.78
CA TYR A 16 9.56 0.73 -8.51
C TYR A 16 9.42 1.08 -7.02
N SER A 17 9.03 2.32 -6.74
CA SER A 17 8.41 2.68 -5.46
C SER A 17 6.95 2.21 -5.39
N VAL A 18 6.29 2.41 -4.24
CA VAL A 18 4.83 2.21 -4.12
C VAL A 18 4.09 3.12 -5.10
N ALA A 19 4.51 4.37 -5.24
CA ALA A 19 3.93 5.31 -6.18
C ALA A 19 4.12 4.89 -7.64
N ASP A 20 5.24 4.26 -7.99
CA ASP A 20 5.45 3.74 -9.35
C ASP A 20 4.52 2.58 -9.68
N HIS A 21 4.20 1.71 -8.72
CA HIS A 21 3.15 0.71 -8.89
C HIS A 21 1.80 1.37 -9.15
N VAL A 22 1.45 2.44 -8.42
CA VAL A 22 0.21 3.19 -8.64
C VAL A 22 0.19 3.88 -9.99
N ARG A 23 1.28 4.54 -10.41
CA ARG A 23 1.41 5.14 -11.75
C ARG A 23 1.26 4.08 -12.84
N ALA A 24 1.79 2.87 -12.63
CA ALA A 24 1.61 1.76 -13.57
C ALA A 24 0.13 1.36 -13.68
N LEU A 25 -0.59 1.21 -12.55
CA LEU A 25 -2.03 0.95 -12.54
C LEU A 25 -2.82 2.06 -13.26
N GLN A 26 -2.48 3.32 -13.02
CA GLN A 26 -3.13 4.48 -13.66
C GLN A 26 -2.95 4.47 -15.19
N ARG A 27 -1.76 4.11 -15.70
CA ARG A 27 -1.53 3.94 -17.15
C ARG A 27 -2.45 2.88 -17.77
N HIS A 28 -2.93 1.94 -16.96
CA HIS A 28 -3.91 0.91 -17.35
C HIS A 28 -5.36 1.30 -17.03
N GLY A 29 -5.63 2.55 -16.62
CA GLY A 29 -6.96 3.05 -16.31
C GLY A 29 -7.49 2.64 -14.93
N LEU A 30 -6.62 2.19 -14.02
CA LEU A 30 -6.98 1.80 -12.65
C LEU A 30 -6.52 2.86 -11.64
N THR A 31 -7.45 3.41 -10.87
CA THR A 31 -7.18 4.43 -9.83
C THR A 31 -7.67 3.92 -8.47
N PRO A 32 -6.82 3.26 -7.67
CA PRO A 32 -7.24 2.75 -6.37
C PRO A 32 -7.48 3.90 -5.37
N ASP A 33 -8.57 3.82 -4.61
CA ASP A 33 -8.87 4.79 -3.53
C ASP A 33 -7.96 4.62 -2.32
N VAL A 34 -7.50 3.39 -2.09
CA VAL A 34 -6.63 3.01 -0.96
C VAL A 34 -5.52 2.13 -1.47
N VAL A 35 -4.29 2.43 -1.05
CA VAL A 35 -3.09 1.65 -1.28
C VAL A 35 -2.54 1.21 0.07
N LEU A 36 -2.63 -0.09 0.32
CA LEU A 36 -2.04 -0.73 1.50
C LEU A 36 -0.65 -1.24 1.12
N TYR A 37 0.37 -0.91 1.91
CA TYR A 37 1.74 -1.34 1.68
C TYR A 37 2.42 -1.69 3.01
N ASP A 38 3.44 -2.53 2.95
CA ASP A 38 4.21 -2.88 4.12
C ASP A 38 5.28 -1.82 4.40
N SER A 39 5.32 -1.32 5.64
CA SER A 39 6.18 -0.19 6.04
C SER A 39 7.68 -0.51 6.02
N ASP A 40 8.06 -1.78 6.13
CA ASP A 40 9.45 -2.22 6.11
C ASP A 40 9.91 -2.59 4.68
N SER A 41 8.95 -2.84 3.78
CA SER A 41 9.17 -3.23 2.39
C SER A 41 9.38 -2.07 1.42
N ALA A 42 8.99 -0.85 1.81
CA ALA A 42 9.12 0.32 0.94
C ALA A 42 10.60 0.65 0.77
N GLY A 43 11.09 0.68 -0.46
CA GLY A 43 12.45 1.11 -0.79
C GLY A 43 12.78 2.47 -0.17
N LEU A 44 13.38 2.45 1.03
CA LEU A 44 13.98 3.54 1.81
C LEU A 44 13.12 4.81 2.08
N ALA A 45 11.85 4.85 1.69
CA ALA A 45 10.98 6.00 1.92
C ALA A 45 10.16 5.84 3.21
N THR A 46 10.09 6.88 4.04
CA THR A 46 9.23 6.92 5.21
C THR A 46 7.75 6.92 4.81
N ALA A 47 6.86 6.53 5.73
CA ALA A 47 5.43 6.54 5.47
C ALA A 47 4.88 7.91 5.04
N ASP A 48 5.45 8.99 5.58
CA ASP A 48 5.12 10.36 5.20
C ASP A 48 5.52 10.67 3.75
N ALA A 49 6.73 10.25 3.33
CA ALA A 49 7.21 10.46 1.96
C ALA A 49 6.35 9.70 0.93
N VAL A 50 5.94 8.46 1.25
CA VAL A 50 5.04 7.67 0.40
C VAL A 50 3.66 8.33 0.31
N SER A 51 3.15 8.83 1.43
CA SER A 51 1.84 9.50 1.49
C SER A 51 1.84 10.83 0.73
N GLU A 52 2.93 11.61 0.81
CA GLU A 52 3.11 12.84 0.06
C GLU A 52 3.18 12.56 -1.45
N GLU A 53 4.02 11.61 -1.86
CA GLU A 53 4.16 11.22 -3.28
C GLU A 53 2.83 10.70 -3.88
N LEU A 54 2.06 9.92 -3.11
CA LEU A 54 0.76 9.41 -3.54
C LEU A 54 -0.35 10.47 -3.49
N GLY A 55 -0.30 11.40 -2.54
CA GLY A 55 -1.27 12.49 -2.42
C GLY A 55 -1.25 13.45 -3.61
N GLU A 56 -0.10 13.60 -4.27
CA GLU A 56 0.02 14.32 -5.55
C GLU A 56 -0.59 13.54 -6.73
N LEU A 57 -0.65 12.20 -6.63
CA LEU A 57 -1.04 11.32 -7.72
C LEU A 57 -2.55 11.10 -7.86
N VAL A 58 -3.38 11.44 -6.86
CA VAL A 58 -4.87 11.51 -6.79
C VAL A 58 -5.31 11.39 -5.30
N SER A 59 -6.61 11.48 -4.97
CA SER A 59 -7.21 11.17 -3.65
C SER A 59 -6.96 9.74 -3.10
N THR A 60 -5.92 9.06 -3.60
CA THR A 60 -5.47 7.76 -3.14
C THR A 60 -4.86 7.89 -1.75
N ARG A 61 -5.42 7.19 -0.77
CA ARG A 61 -4.86 7.14 0.59
C ARG A 61 -3.83 6.03 0.68
N ALA A 62 -2.62 6.39 1.07
CA ALA A 62 -1.57 5.46 1.45
C ALA A 62 -1.79 5.02 2.90
N VAL A 63 -1.74 3.72 3.16
CA VAL A 63 -1.85 3.16 4.51
C VAL A 63 -0.67 2.21 4.72
N PRO A 64 0.33 2.59 5.54
CA PRO A 64 1.39 1.69 5.96
C PRO A 64 0.84 0.67 6.96
N GLY A 65 1.42 -0.53 6.96
CA GLY A 65 1.31 -1.45 8.09
C GLY A 65 2.44 -2.48 8.12
N LEU A 66 2.55 -3.23 9.21
CA LEU A 66 3.41 -4.41 9.26
C LEU A 66 2.62 -5.59 8.72
N LEU A 67 2.92 -6.00 7.49
CA LEU A 67 2.13 -6.97 6.73
C LEU A 67 2.96 -8.16 6.28
N ALA A 68 4.29 -8.09 6.32
CA ALA A 68 5.17 -9.16 5.92
C ALA A 68 5.20 -10.30 6.96
N ALA A 69 5.23 -11.54 6.49
CA ALA A 69 5.67 -12.66 7.31
C ALA A 69 7.16 -12.53 7.62
N GLN A 70 7.66 -13.26 8.62
CA GLN A 70 9.08 -13.21 9.02
C GLN A 70 10.07 -13.50 7.87
N SER A 71 9.64 -14.24 6.84
CA SER A 71 10.48 -14.51 5.67
C SER A 71 10.63 -13.29 4.74
N ALA A 72 9.81 -12.26 4.89
CA ALA A 72 9.66 -11.11 4.00
C ALA A 72 9.35 -11.45 2.53
N THR A 73 9.09 -12.73 2.20
CA THR A 73 8.78 -13.18 0.83
C THR A 73 7.30 -13.20 0.52
N ALA A 74 6.45 -13.08 1.55
CA ALA A 74 5.00 -13.10 1.45
C ALA A 74 4.39 -12.26 2.56
N HIS A 75 3.18 -11.77 2.31
CA HIS A 75 2.39 -11.17 3.37
C HIS A 75 2.03 -12.24 4.41
N ASP A 76 2.07 -11.88 5.69
CA ASP A 76 1.45 -12.66 6.75
C ASP A 76 -0.08 -12.57 6.57
N PRO A 77 -0.77 -13.70 6.36
CA PRO A 77 -2.21 -13.66 6.08
C PRO A 77 -3.04 -13.17 7.27
N ALA A 78 -2.56 -13.32 8.51
CA ALA A 78 -3.27 -12.83 9.69
C ALA A 78 -3.12 -11.31 9.82
N LEU A 79 -1.91 -10.78 9.62
CA LEU A 79 -1.67 -9.33 9.65
C LEU A 79 -2.40 -8.62 8.50
N LEU A 80 -2.29 -9.15 7.28
CA LEU A 80 -3.02 -8.62 6.13
C LEU A 80 -4.54 -8.70 6.34
N GLY A 81 -5.04 -9.81 6.88
CA GLY A 81 -6.47 -9.97 7.20
C GLY A 81 -6.97 -8.94 8.20
N ALA A 82 -6.22 -8.69 9.27
CA ALA A 82 -6.54 -7.68 10.27
C ALA A 82 -6.55 -6.26 9.67
N ALA A 83 -5.52 -5.91 8.91
CA ALA A 83 -5.41 -4.61 8.23
C ALA A 83 -6.60 -4.36 7.28
N LEU A 84 -6.97 -5.37 6.49
CA LEU A 84 -8.12 -5.28 5.58
C LEU A 84 -9.45 -5.14 6.34
N ALA A 85 -9.63 -5.89 7.42
CA ALA A 85 -10.83 -5.79 8.25
C ALA A 85 -10.99 -4.40 8.86
N GLU A 86 -9.89 -3.80 9.33
CA GLU A 86 -9.89 -2.44 9.88
C GLU A 86 -10.26 -1.41 8.82
N LEU A 87 -9.67 -1.46 7.62
CA LEU A 87 -10.00 -0.55 6.53
C LEU A 87 -11.49 -0.65 6.14
N LEU A 88 -12.04 -1.86 6.10
CA LEU A 88 -13.46 -2.08 5.79
C LEU A 88 -14.39 -1.54 6.89
N ALA A 89 -14.02 -1.67 8.16
CA ALA A 89 -14.80 -1.14 9.28
C ALA A 89 -14.90 0.40 9.24
N HIS A 90 -13.82 1.09 8.86
CA HIS A 90 -13.80 2.54 8.69
C HIS A 90 -14.59 2.99 7.47
N ALA A 91 -14.47 2.27 6.35
CA ALA A 91 -15.23 2.57 5.12
C ALA A 91 -16.75 2.45 5.32
N SER A 92 -17.19 1.52 6.17
CA SER A 92 -18.62 1.26 6.44
C SER A 92 -19.23 2.20 7.49
N THR A 93 -18.41 2.93 8.26
CA THR A 93 -18.87 3.87 9.30
C THR A 93 -18.84 5.33 8.85
N GLY A 94 -18.31 5.65 7.66
CA GLY A 94 -18.09 7.02 7.21
C GLY A 94 -17.01 7.75 8.02
N VAL A 95 -16.23 7.00 8.82
CA VAL A 95 -15.13 7.51 9.63
C VAL A 95 -13.88 7.64 8.75
N VAL A 96 -13.07 8.66 9.03
CA VAL A 96 -11.77 8.86 8.36
C VAL A 96 -10.93 7.59 8.54
N LEU A 97 -10.47 7.00 7.45
CA LEU A 97 -9.57 5.84 7.45
C LEU A 97 -8.32 6.15 8.29
N PRO A 98 -7.74 5.16 9.00
CA PRO A 98 -6.54 5.37 9.80
C PRO A 98 -5.36 5.83 8.93
N THR A 99 -4.41 6.53 9.54
CA THR A 99 -3.16 6.98 8.90
C THR A 99 -2.08 5.90 8.87
N ALA A 100 -2.20 4.86 9.69
CA ALA A 100 -1.33 3.68 9.76
C ALA A 100 -2.09 2.50 10.41
N LEU A 101 -1.68 1.27 10.11
CA LEU A 101 -2.22 0.01 10.65
C LEU A 101 -1.13 -0.80 11.39
#